data_AF-A0A0K8W1F7-F1
#
_entry.id   AF-A0A0K8W1F7-F1
#
_cell.length_a   1.000
_cell.length_b   1.000
_cell.length_c   1.000
_cell.angle_alpha   90.00
_cell.angle_beta   90.00
_cell.angle_gamma   90.00
#
_symmetry.space_group_name_H-M   'P 1'
#
loop_
_entity.id
_entity.type
_entity.pdbx_description
1 polymer ?
#
loop_
_entity_poly.entity_id
_entity_poly.type
_entity_poly.pdbx_seq_one_letter_code
_entity_poly.pdbx_strand_id
1 'polypeptide(L)'
;GHVTSPSGSAEDETQAIWQHLQDNSVDVEHLEIVGADGTNTNTGWKGGITWKLEERIGRPLQWVVCFLHFNERPFRAFFEHIDGVSKSPNTFSGDIGKLLPDCEKLPVV
;
A
#
# COMPACT_ATOMS: atom_id res chain seq x y z
N GLY A 1 -12.19 -14.18 -1.80
CA GLY A 1 -12.83 -13.91 -0.50
C GLY A 1 -12.07 -12.80 0.21
N HIS A 2 -12.23 -12.69 1.52
CA HIS A 2 -11.46 -11.79 2.37
C HIS A 2 -10.84 -12.62 3.51
N VAL A 3 -9.59 -12.33 3.87
CA VAL A 3 -8.88 -12.94 4.98
C VAL A 3 -8.14 -11.86 5.75
N THR A 4 -8.03 -12.03 7.06
CA THR A 4 -7.25 -11.16 7.94
C THR A 4 -6.18 -12.00 8.61
N SER A 5 -4.94 -11.60 8.48
CA SER A 5 -3.81 -12.24 9.14
C SER A 5 -3.77 -11.90 10.63
N PRO A 6 -3.11 -12.72 11.46
CA PRO A 6 -2.91 -12.43 12.88
C PRO A 6 -1.97 -11.24 13.13
N SER A 7 -1.11 -10.88 12.16
CA SER A 7 -0.23 -9.72 12.23
C SER A 7 0.04 -9.14 10.83
N GLY A 8 0.63 -7.93 10.78
CA GLY A 8 1.08 -7.29 9.53
C GLY A 8 2.45 -7.77 9.02
N SER A 9 2.91 -8.94 9.46
CA SER A 9 4.16 -9.52 8.98
C SER A 9 3.96 -10.23 7.65
N ALA A 10 4.95 -10.16 6.77
CA ALA A 10 4.87 -10.82 5.47
C ALA A 10 4.70 -12.36 5.58
N GLU A 11 5.21 -12.97 6.66
CA GLU A 11 5.05 -14.40 6.92
C GLU A 11 3.60 -14.75 7.26
N ASP A 12 3.01 -14.03 8.22
CA ASP A 12 1.64 -14.30 8.68
C ASP A 12 0.61 -14.00 7.58
N GLU A 13 0.82 -12.94 6.82
CA GLU A 13 -0.03 -12.60 5.68
C GLU A 13 0.06 -13.64 4.57
N THR A 14 1.28 -14.10 4.23
CA THR A 14 1.45 -15.18 3.24
C THR A 14 0.75 -16.46 3.70
N GLN A 15 0.90 -16.83 4.98
CA GLN A 15 0.25 -18.02 5.53
C GLN A 15 -1.27 -17.90 5.46
N ALA A 16 -1.83 -16.74 5.80
CA ALA A 16 -3.26 -16.49 5.76
C ALA A 16 -3.81 -16.54 4.32
N ILE A 17 -3.13 -15.92 3.37
CA ILE A 17 -3.50 -15.96 1.94
C ILE A 17 -3.45 -17.41 1.44
N TRP A 18 -2.39 -18.14 1.74
CA TRP A 18 -2.22 -19.52 1.29
C TRP A 18 -3.31 -20.45 1.83
N GLN A 19 -3.61 -20.36 3.12
CA GLN A 19 -4.69 -21.15 3.72
C GLN A 19 -6.03 -20.80 3.05
N HIS A 20 -6.30 -19.52 2.79
CA HIS A 20 -7.51 -19.10 2.10
C HIS A 20 -7.62 -19.69 0.68
N LEU A 21 -6.52 -19.76 -0.07
CA LEU A 21 -6.51 -20.40 -1.39
C LEU A 21 -6.84 -21.89 -1.31
N GLN A 22 -6.28 -22.60 -0.32
CA GLN A 22 -6.55 -24.02 -0.08
C GLN A 22 -8.01 -24.27 0.33
N ASP A 23 -8.52 -23.50 1.30
CA ASP A 23 -9.89 -23.65 1.81
C ASP A 23 -10.94 -23.42 0.71
N ASN A 24 -10.62 -22.58 -0.26
CA ASN A 24 -11.49 -22.30 -1.41
C ASN A 24 -11.18 -23.16 -2.64
N SER A 25 -10.29 -24.15 -2.51
CA SER A 25 -9.88 -25.05 -3.60
C SER A 25 -9.45 -24.29 -4.87
N VAL A 26 -8.73 -23.17 -4.68
CA VAL A 26 -8.21 -22.38 -5.80
C VAL A 26 -7.08 -23.14 -6.47
N ASP A 27 -7.17 -23.26 -7.79
CA ASP A 27 -6.10 -23.82 -8.61
C ASP A 27 -4.94 -22.82 -8.71
N VAL A 28 -3.92 -23.04 -7.87
CA VAL A 28 -2.71 -22.20 -7.83
C VAL A 28 -1.78 -22.47 -9.02
N GLU A 29 -1.93 -23.59 -9.72
CA GLU A 29 -1.10 -23.90 -10.89
C GLU A 29 -1.36 -22.91 -12.02
N HIS A 30 -2.61 -22.46 -12.16
CA HIS A 30 -3.05 -21.50 -13.17
C HIS A 30 -3.10 -20.04 -12.67
N LEU A 31 -2.58 -19.73 -11.48
CA LEU A 31 -2.54 -18.36 -10.96
C LEU A 31 -1.47 -17.51 -11.69
N GLU A 32 -1.84 -16.66 -12.63
CA GLU A 32 -0.84 -15.94 -13.43
C GLU A 32 -0.38 -14.62 -12.78
N ILE A 33 -1.28 -13.92 -12.11
CA ILE A 33 -1.10 -12.53 -11.69
C ILE A 33 -1.37 -12.38 -10.20
N VAL A 34 -0.54 -11.60 -9.53
CA VAL A 34 -0.73 -11.15 -8.15
C VAL A 34 -0.70 -9.63 -8.09
N GLY A 35 -1.77 -9.06 -7.55
CA GLY A 35 -1.90 -7.63 -7.31
C GLY A 35 -1.57 -7.29 -5.87
N ALA A 36 -0.76 -6.25 -5.65
CA ALA A 36 -0.44 -5.77 -4.31
C ALA A 36 -0.23 -4.25 -4.28
N ASP A 37 -0.30 -3.63 -3.10
CA ASP A 37 0.23 -2.28 -2.95
C ASP A 37 1.76 -2.26 -3.05
N GLY A 38 2.34 -1.07 -3.23
CA GLY A 38 3.78 -0.90 -3.42
C GLY A 38 4.61 -0.85 -2.13
N THR A 39 4.10 -1.33 -0.99
CA THR A 39 4.87 -1.36 0.26
C THR A 39 5.94 -2.45 0.23
N ASN A 40 7.03 -2.23 0.98
CA ASN A 40 8.14 -3.19 1.04
C ASN A 40 7.73 -4.55 1.64
N THR A 41 6.71 -4.59 2.50
CA THR A 41 6.16 -5.85 3.03
C THR A 41 5.56 -6.70 1.91
N ASN A 42 4.94 -6.07 0.91
CA ASN A 42 4.32 -6.76 -0.22
C ASN A 42 5.34 -7.09 -1.32
N THR A 43 6.10 -6.09 -1.77
CA THR A 43 6.96 -6.18 -2.97
C THR A 43 8.45 -6.35 -2.67
N GLY A 44 8.83 -6.58 -1.41
CA GLY A 44 10.22 -6.75 -1.03
C GLY A 44 10.89 -7.90 -1.79
N TRP A 45 12.03 -7.63 -2.43
CA TRP A 45 12.75 -8.59 -3.29
C TRP A 45 13.12 -9.92 -2.60
N LYS A 46 13.22 -9.89 -1.26
CA LYS A 46 13.39 -11.07 -0.42
C LYS A 46 12.53 -10.93 0.83
N GLY A 47 11.70 -11.94 1.08
CA GLY A 47 10.81 -11.98 2.25
C GLY A 47 9.55 -11.13 2.14
N GLY A 48 9.29 -10.46 1.01
CA GLY A 48 8.00 -9.85 0.74
C GLY A 48 6.92 -10.92 0.49
N ILE A 49 5.65 -10.57 0.68
CA ILE A 49 4.52 -11.50 0.53
C ILE A 49 4.49 -12.11 -0.86
N THR A 50 4.63 -11.29 -1.90
CA THR A 50 4.60 -11.79 -3.27
C THR A 50 5.73 -12.78 -3.54
N TRP A 51 6.95 -12.48 -3.06
CA TRP A 51 8.09 -13.38 -3.16
C TRP A 51 7.87 -14.70 -2.42
N LYS A 52 7.29 -14.65 -1.21
CA LYS A 52 6.96 -15.86 -0.43
C LYS A 52 5.87 -16.71 -1.07
N LEU A 53 4.89 -16.08 -1.71
CA LEU A 53 3.87 -16.78 -2.50
C LEU A 53 4.49 -17.50 -3.70
N GLU A 54 5.37 -16.84 -4.44
CA GLU A 54 6.12 -17.47 -5.55
C GLU A 54 6.97 -18.65 -5.07
N GLU A 55 7.64 -18.52 -3.92
CA GLU A 55 8.43 -19.60 -3.30
C GLU A 55 7.55 -20.82 -2.98
N ARG A 56 6.33 -20.60 -2.46
CA ARG A 56 5.37 -21.67 -2.17
C ARG A 56 4.78 -22.32 -3.41
N ILE A 57 4.46 -21.53 -4.43
CA ILE A 57 3.90 -22.04 -5.69
C ILE A 57 5.00 -22.72 -6.52
N GLY A 58 6.27 -22.35 -6.32
CA GLY A 58 7.42 -22.91 -7.04
C GLY A 58 7.62 -22.33 -8.43
N ARG A 59 7.00 -21.18 -8.74
CA ARG A 59 7.19 -20.45 -10.01
C ARG A 59 6.98 -18.94 -9.85
N PRO A 60 7.57 -18.13 -10.74
CA PRO A 60 7.28 -16.70 -10.77
C PRO A 60 5.83 -16.40 -11.18
N LEU A 61 5.31 -15.30 -10.65
CA LEU A 61 4.02 -14.69 -10.96
C LEU A 61 4.24 -13.34 -11.64
N GLN A 62 3.26 -12.87 -12.41
CA GLN A 62 3.27 -11.49 -12.90
C GLN A 62 2.79 -10.56 -11.78
N TRP A 63 3.61 -9.56 -11.44
CA TRP A 63 3.29 -8.61 -10.38
C TRP A 63 2.55 -7.41 -10.96
N VAL A 64 1.39 -7.08 -10.38
CA VAL A 64 0.64 -5.85 -10.70
C VAL A 64 0.64 -4.98 -9.45
N VAL A 65 1.60 -4.06 -9.40
CA VAL A 65 1.80 -3.19 -8.24
C VAL A 65 0.94 -1.93 -8.40
N CYS A 66 0.25 -1.55 -7.33
CA CYS A 66 -0.62 -0.39 -7.33
C CYS A 66 0.14 0.93 -7.59
N PHE A 67 -0.17 1.57 -8.71
CA PHE A 67 0.43 2.87 -9.08
C PHE A 67 -0.07 4.03 -8.18
N LEU A 68 -1.25 3.90 -7.56
CA LEU A 68 -1.73 4.91 -6.61
C LEU A 68 -0.79 5.04 -5.43
N HIS A 69 -0.31 3.93 -4.86
CA HIS A 69 0.63 3.96 -3.74
C HIS A 69 2.01 4.52 -4.17
N PHE A 70 2.40 4.30 -5.43
CA PHE A 70 3.60 4.90 -6.01
C PHE A 70 3.49 6.42 -6.07
N ASN A 71 2.34 6.97 -6.45
CA ASN A 71 2.11 8.42 -6.50
C ASN A 71 1.85 9.03 -5.11
N GLU A 72 1.20 8.28 -4.22
CA GLU A 72 0.91 8.71 -2.86
C GLU A 72 2.18 9.08 -2.08
N ARG A 73 3.26 8.30 -2.24
CA ARG A 73 4.53 8.55 -1.54
C ARG A 73 5.19 9.90 -1.86
N PRO A 74 5.48 10.25 -3.13
CA PRO A 74 6.04 11.55 -3.48
C PRO A 74 5.05 12.68 -3.19
N PHE A 75 3.75 12.48 -3.41
CA PHE A 75 2.77 13.51 -3.07
C PHE A 75 2.70 13.76 -1.58
N ARG A 76 2.70 12.72 -0.73
CA ARG A 76 2.77 12.88 0.72
C ARG A 76 4.01 13.65 1.14
N ALA A 77 5.19 13.30 0.62
CA ALA A 77 6.43 14.03 0.93
C ALA A 77 6.35 15.50 0.47
N PHE A 78 5.75 15.76 -0.69
CA PHE A 78 5.52 17.10 -1.22
C PHE A 78 4.54 17.90 -0.33
N PHE A 79 3.39 17.31 0.01
CA PHE A 79 2.39 17.93 0.89
C PHE A 79 2.96 18.17 2.29
N GLU A 80 3.68 17.20 2.87
CA GLU A 80 4.39 17.38 4.15
C GLU A 80 5.39 18.54 4.11
N HIS A 81 6.03 18.79 2.97
CA HIS A 81 6.94 19.92 2.80
C HIS A 81 6.21 21.26 2.68
N ILE A 82 5.17 21.35 1.84
CA ILE A 82 4.48 22.62 1.55
C ILE A 82 3.47 23.01 2.64
N ASP A 83 2.75 22.03 3.17
CA ASP A 83 1.74 22.22 4.20
C ASP A 83 2.40 22.19 5.58
N GLY A 84 3.48 21.43 5.74
CA GLY A 84 4.16 21.27 7.02
C GLY A 84 3.39 20.40 8.00
N VAL A 85 3.87 20.32 9.24
CA VAL A 85 3.26 19.52 10.29
C VAL A 85 1.97 20.19 10.78
N SER A 86 0.91 19.41 10.97
CA SER A 86 -0.31 19.88 11.64
C SER A 86 0.00 20.26 13.09
N LYS A 87 -0.21 21.53 13.45
CA LYS A 87 -0.03 22.04 14.83
C LYS A 87 -1.33 21.97 15.64
N SER A 88 -2.48 21.97 14.97
CA SER A 88 -3.82 21.84 15.57
C SER A 88 -4.79 21.30 14.51
N PRO A 89 -6.07 21.00 14.85
CA PRO A 89 -7.05 20.50 13.88
C PRO A 89 -7.19 21.37 12.61
N ASN A 90 -6.92 22.67 12.72
CA ASN A 90 -7.12 23.63 11.65
C ASN A 90 -5.85 24.44 11.32
N THR A 91 -4.65 24.00 11.75
CA THR A 91 -3.42 24.76 11.45
C THR A 91 -2.26 23.86 11.06
N PHE A 92 -1.46 24.34 10.11
CA PHE A 92 -0.26 23.68 9.64
C PHE A 92 0.96 24.61 9.73
N SER A 93 2.17 24.04 9.71
CA SER A 93 3.41 24.82 9.89
C SER A 93 3.99 25.40 8.61
N GLY A 94 3.66 24.85 7.46
CA GLY A 94 4.16 25.23 6.14
C GLY A 94 3.43 26.44 5.57
N ASP A 95 4.04 27.09 4.59
CA ASP A 95 3.57 28.37 4.10
C ASP A 95 2.26 28.26 3.31
N ILE A 96 2.05 27.16 2.59
CA ILE A 96 0.77 26.87 1.92
C ILE A 96 -0.27 26.42 2.95
N GLY A 97 0.10 25.53 3.86
CA GLY A 97 -0.81 25.00 4.87
C GLY A 97 -1.39 26.08 5.80
N LYS A 98 -0.65 27.18 6.04
CA LYS A 98 -1.16 28.36 6.78
C LYS A 98 -2.28 29.11 6.07
N LEU A 99 -2.39 28.99 4.74
CA LEU A 99 -3.41 29.67 3.93
C LEU A 99 -4.73 28.88 3.85
N LEU A 100 -4.71 27.58 4.19
CA LEU A 100 -5.89 26.72 4.16
C LEU A 100 -7.08 27.20 5.01
N PRO A 101 -6.91 27.79 6.21
CA PRO A 101 -8.04 28.20 7.04
C PRO A 101 -8.90 29.35 6.48
N ASP A 102 -8.35 30.11 5.52
CA ASP A 102 -9.04 31.22 4.87
C ASP A 102 -9.18 30.99 3.36
N CYS A 103 -8.93 29.76 2.88
CA CYS A 103 -8.87 29.48 1.44
C CYS A 103 -10.24 29.68 0.76
N GLU A 104 -11.34 29.51 1.47
CA GLU A 104 -12.70 29.76 1.01
C GLU A 104 -13.00 31.26 0.78
N LYS A 105 -12.18 32.16 1.34
CA LYS A 105 -12.32 33.61 1.18
C LYS A 105 -11.49 34.14 0.00
N LEU A 106 -10.62 33.31 -0.56
CA LEU A 106 -9.79 33.69 -1.70
C LEU A 106 -10.65 33.75 -2.97
N PRO A 107 -10.40 34.71 -3.89
CA PRO A 107 -11.11 34.76 -5.16
C PRO A 107 -10.82 33.49 -5.97
N VAL A 108 -11.86 32.90 -6.55
CA VAL A 108 -11.71 31.80 -7.52
C VAL A 108 -11.02 32.37 -8.76
N VAL A 109 -9.89 31.77 -9.13
CA VAL A 109 -9.09 32.12 -10.30
C VAL A 109 -9.63 31.41 -11.54
#